data_AF-A0AAV6BDQ0-F1
#
_entry.id   AF-A0AAV6BDQ0-F1
#
_cell.length_a   1.000
_cell.length_b   1.000
_cell.length_c   1.000
_cell.angle_alpha   90.00
_cell.angle_beta   90.00
_cell.angle_gamma   90.00
#
_symmetry.space_group_name_H-M   'P 1'
#
loop_
_entity.id
_entity.type
_entity.pdbx_description
1 polymer ?
#
loop_
_entity_poly.entity_id
_entity_poly.type
_entity_poly.pdbx_seq_one_letter_code
_entity_poly.pdbx_strand_id
1 'polypeptide(L)' 'MGRRKFKAGLPVRTLRPGDPSYPRGLCDLAAAPKRVYLVGPWDHPGPFVAVVGSRNATQDGLDVARDLARSL' A
#
# COMPACT_ATOMS: atom_id res chain seq x y z
N MET A 1 0.74 16.21 -19.29
CA MET A 1 1.26 16.99 -18.14
C MET A 1 0.10 17.21 -17.17
N GLY A 2 0.13 16.60 -15.99
CA GLY A 2 -0.98 16.70 -15.02
C GLY A 2 -0.50 16.35 -13.61
N ARG A 3 0.00 17.35 -12.88
CA ARG A 3 0.38 17.21 -11.46
C ARG A 3 -0.90 17.09 -10.63
N ARG A 4 -1.19 15.91 -10.08
CA ARG A 4 -2.18 15.75 -9.01
C ARG A 4 -1.69 16.54 -7.80
N LYS A 5 -2.45 17.56 -7.38
CA LYS A 5 -2.24 18.28 -6.12
C LYS A 5 -2.54 17.29 -4.98
N PHE A 6 -1.51 16.78 -4.30
CA PHE A 6 -1.69 16.20 -2.98
C PHE A 6 -2.23 17.31 -2.07
N LYS A 7 -3.27 17.04 -1.27
CA LYS A 7 -3.78 18.02 -0.28
C LYS A 7 -2.60 18.49 0.58
N ALA A 8 -2.21 19.76 0.42
CA ALA A 8 -1.15 20.36 1.20
C ALA A 8 -1.63 20.43 2.67
N GLY A 9 -0.94 19.73 3.58
CA GLY A 9 -1.16 19.86 5.03
C GLY A 9 -1.08 18.58 5.85
N LEU A 10 -1.06 17.39 5.25
CA LEU A 10 -0.91 16.15 6.03
C LEU A 10 0.58 15.87 6.32
N PRO A 11 0.95 15.47 7.55
CA PRO A 11 2.33 15.10 7.86
C PRO A 11 2.73 13.88 7.03
N VAL A 12 3.75 14.04 6.20
CA VAL A 12 4.31 12.98 5.34
C VAL A 12 5.61 12.49 5.95
N ARG A 13 5.68 11.19 6.26
CA ARG A 13 6.92 10.54 6.67
C ARG A 13 7.63 9.97 5.44
N THR A 14 8.95 10.14 5.41
CA THR A 14 9.80 9.52 4.40
C THR A 14 10.49 8.32 5.02
N LEU A 15 10.31 7.14 4.46
CA LEU A 15 10.96 5.91 4.92
C LEU A 15 11.96 5.43 3.87
N ARG A 16 13.05 4.82 4.34
CA ARG A 16 14.14 4.27 3.53
C ARG A 16 14.46 2.85 3.97
N PRO A 17 15.03 2.01 3.08
CA PRO A 17 15.57 0.71 3.48
C PRO A 17 16.50 0.86 4.68
N GLY A 18 16.29 0.04 5.71
CA GLY A 18 17.01 0.11 7.00
C GLY A 18 16.25 0.81 8.12
N ASP A 19 15.26 1.66 7.81
CA ASP A 19 14.38 2.22 8.85
C ASP A 19 13.51 1.10 9.45
N PRO A 20 13.32 1.04 10.79
CA PRO A 20 12.51 0.00 11.42
C PRO A 20 11.06 -0.07 10.90
N SER A 21 10.52 1.06 10.44
CA SER A 21 9.17 1.15 9.89
C SER A 21 9.10 0.94 8.36
N TYR A 22 10.22 0.70 7.68
CA TYR A 22 10.22 0.43 6.25
C TYR A 22 9.65 -0.99 5.97
N PRO A 23 8.69 -1.16 5.04
CA PRO A 23 8.11 -2.47 4.77
C PRO A 23 9.16 -3.46 4.23
N ARG A 24 9.49 -4.49 5.03
CA ARG A 24 10.55 -5.46 4.70
C ARG A 24 10.35 -6.15 3.36
N GLY A 25 9.12 -6.51 3.01
CA GLY A 25 8.83 -7.17 1.72
C GLY A 25 9.16 -6.33 0.48
N LEU A 26 9.34 -5.01 0.63
CA LEU A 26 9.81 -4.16 -0.47
C LEU A 26 11.32 -4.24 -0.69
N CYS A 27 12.09 -4.69 0.32
CA CYS A 27 13.54 -4.88 0.20
C CYS A 27 13.89 -6.05 -0.72
N ASP A 28 13.01 -7.05 -0.81
CA ASP A 28 13.23 -8.28 -1.59
C ASP A 28 12.92 -8.11 -3.09
N LEU A 29 12.38 -6.95 -3.47
CA LEU A 29 12.11 -6.64 -4.87
C LEU A 29 13.42 -6.40 -5.63
N ALA A 30 13.56 -6.97 -6.83
CA ALA A 30 14.71 -6.76 -7.71
C ALA A 30 15.01 -5.26 -7.97
N ALA A 31 13.96 -4.43 -7.98
CA ALA A 31 14.05 -2.98 -8.04
C ALA A 31 13.42 -2.34 -6.80
N ALA A 32 13.99 -2.64 -5.62
CA ALA A 32 13.53 -2.10 -4.35
C ALA A 32 13.49 -0.55 -4.36
N PRO A 33 12.38 0.07 -3.94
CA PRO A 33 12.31 1.52 -3.82
C PRO A 33 13.36 2.06 -2.83
N LYS A 34 14.14 3.06 -3.26
CA LYS A 34 15.10 3.74 -2.36
C LYS A 34 14.40 4.58 -1.27
N ARG A 35 13.12 4.87 -1.46
CA ARG A 35 12.31 5.73 -0.60
C ARG A 35 10.83 5.48 -0.83
N VAL A 36 10.06 5.46 0.27
CA VAL A 36 8.59 5.51 0.23
C VAL A 36 8.08 6.70 1.04
N TYR A 37 6.97 7.27 0.59
CA TYR A 37 6.30 8.38 1.27
C TYR A 37 5.03 7.85 1.92
N LEU A 38 4.95 7.97 3.25
CA LEU A 38 3.85 7.48 4.06
C LEU A 38 3.04 8.65 4.61
N VAL A 39 1.72 8.56 4.48
CA VAL A 39 0.76 9.47 5.11
C VAL A 39 -0.10 8.65 6.05
N GLY A 40 -0.20 9.05 7.32
CA GLY A 40 -0.93 8.31 8.35
C GLY A 40 -0.10 7.20 9.02
N PRO A 41 -0.74 6.38 9.87
CA PRO A 41 -0.08 5.29 10.58
C PRO A 41 0.31 4.14 9.65
N TRP A 42 1.35 3.40 10.06
CA TRP A 42 1.77 2.13 9.45
C TRP A 42 2.19 1.21 10.60
N ASP A 43 1.19 0.63 11.24
CA ASP A 43 1.28 -0.12 12.50
C ASP A 43 0.51 -1.45 12.42
N HIS A 44 0.45 -2.05 11.23
CA HIS A 44 -0.15 -3.35 11.00
C HIS A 44 0.92 -4.45 11.10
N PRO A 45 1.04 -5.16 12.24
CA PRO A 45 1.98 -6.27 12.36
C PRO A 45 1.48 -7.48 11.57
N GLY A 46 2.40 -8.30 11.09
CA GLY A 46 2.09 -9.58 10.44
C GLY A 46 2.29 -9.58 8.91
N PRO A 47 1.86 -10.66 8.25
CA PRO A 47 1.95 -10.79 6.80
C PRO A 47 0.96 -9.87 6.09
N PHE A 48 1.31 -9.44 4.89
CA PHE A 48 0.45 -8.63 4.02
C PHE A 48 0.06 -9.43 2.78
N VAL A 49 -1.22 -9.37 2.41
CA VAL A 49 -1.74 -9.99 1.19
C VAL A 49 -2.29 -8.89 0.29
N ALA A 50 -1.87 -8.89 -0.97
CA ALA A 50 -2.40 -7.98 -1.97
C ALA A 50 -3.67 -8.59 -2.60
N VAL A 51 -4.79 -7.86 -2.55
CA VAL A 51 -6.01 -8.19 -3.29
C VAL A 51 -6.09 -7.27 -4.52
N VAL A 52 -6.00 -7.86 -5.72
CA VAL A 52 -5.99 -7.13 -7.01
C VAL A 52 -7.02 -7.74 -7.97
N GLY A 53 -7.49 -6.96 -8.94
CA GLY A 53 -8.49 -7.43 -9.90
C GLY A 53 -8.77 -6.43 -11.03
N SER A 54 -9.83 -6.71 -11.81
CA SER A 54 -10.29 -5.82 -12.88
C SER A 54 -10.65 -4.44 -12.35
N ARG A 55 -10.31 -3.38 -13.12
CA ARG A 55 -10.74 -2.00 -12.83
C ARG A 55 -12.25 -1.80 -13.00
N ASN A 56 -12.90 -2.63 -13.82
CA ASN A 56 -14.34 -2.66 -14.04
C ASN A 56 -14.84 -4.08 -13.77
N ALA A 57 -14.82 -4.49 -12.50
CA ALA A 57 -15.29 -5.79 -12.06
C ALA A 57 -16.82 -5.85 -12.09
N THR A 58 -17.35 -7.06 -12.25
CA THR A 58 -18.78 -7.32 -12.00
C THR A 58 -19.10 -7.16 -10.51
N GLN A 59 -20.38 -7.02 -10.18
CA GLN A 59 -20.82 -6.95 -8.78
C GLN A 59 -20.38 -8.19 -7.99
N ASP A 60 -20.59 -9.39 -8.55
CA ASP A 60 -20.15 -10.65 -7.93
C ASP A 60 -18.64 -10.66 -7.64
N GLY A 61 -17.82 -10.15 -8.56
CA GLY A 61 -16.37 -10.05 -8.37
C GLY A 61 -15.98 -9.10 -7.23
N LEU A 62 -16.73 -8.00 -7.05
CA LEU A 62 -16.53 -7.09 -5.93
C LEU A 62 -16.94 -7.73 -4.61
N ASP A 63 -18.03 -8.51 -4.59
CA ASP A 63 -18.52 -9.16 -3.39
C ASP A 63 -17.55 -10.26 -2.92
N VAL A 64 -17.04 -11.07 -3.84
CA VAL A 64 -15.96 -12.04 -3.54
C VAL A 64 -14.71 -11.34 -2.98
N ALA A 65 -14.28 -10.22 -3.57
CA ALA A 65 -13.09 -9.50 -3.10
C ALA A 65 -13.28 -8.93 -1.68
N ARG A 66 -14.50 -8.48 -1.35
CA ARG A 66 -14.86 -7.99 -0.01
C ARG A 66 -14.87 -9.11 1.02
N ASP A 67 -15.50 -10.23 0.70
CA ASP A 67 -15.60 -11.38 1.61
C ASP A 67 -14.23 -12.00 1.86
N LEU A 68 -13.39 -12.10 0.82
CA LEU A 68 -11.99 -12.51 0.97
C LEU A 68 -11.24 -11.55 1.90
N ALA A 69 -11.30 -10.24 1.64
CA ALA A 69 -10.56 -9.26 2.44
C ALA A 69 -10.99 -9.24 3.92
N ARG A 70 -12.24 -9.63 4.22
CA ARG A 70 -12.77 -9.73 5.60
C ARG A 70 -12.38 -11.01 6.33
N SER A 71 -12.02 -12.06 5.60
CA SER A 71 -11.68 -13.37 6.19
C SER A 71 -10.18 -13.54 6.49
N LEU A 72 -9.37 -12.57 6.08
CA LEU A 72 -7.95 -12.43 6.43
C LEU A 72 -7.78 -11.69 7.75
#